data_AF-H5TJB7-F1
#
_entry.id   AF-H5TJB7-F1
#
_cell.length_a   1.000
_cell.length_b   1.000
_cell.length_c   1.000
_cell.angle_alpha   90.00
_cell.angle_beta   90.00
_cell.angle_gamma   90.00
#
_symmetry.space_group_name_H-M   'P 1'
#
loop_
_entity.id
_entity.type
_entity.pdbx_description
1 polymer ?
#
loop_
_entity_poly.entity_id
_entity_poly.type
_entity_poly.pdbx_seq_one_letter_code
_entity_poly.pdbx_strand_id
1 'polypeptide(L)'
;MPSFDASISDNITKSLNEIPHPSLPKGSNIYGGTKIFPDYQAEDGETYFTLVHGIAHESSVSFVAVLQATRALRKGFESAIYFYGPGAINCLATRGFPKTGDSGFPGEQNINDSLATFIAEGGTVFCCRFGLALHGGREEDLIEGVIPAHPLDVQDAVIHYARKGAIINSTYMV
;
A
#
# COMPACT_ATOMS: atom_id res chain seq x y z
N MET A 1 -15.12 -10.56 37.15
CA MET A 1 -14.89 -11.55 36.07
C MET A 1 -16.23 -11.81 35.39
N PRO A 2 -16.29 -12.04 34.07
CA PRO A 2 -17.52 -12.49 33.45
C PRO A 2 -17.96 -13.79 34.14
N SER A 3 -19.20 -13.83 34.61
CA SER A 3 -19.79 -15.01 35.26
C SER A 3 -20.20 -16.00 34.17
N PHE A 4 -19.23 -16.70 33.59
CA PHE A 4 -19.53 -17.84 32.72
C PHE A 4 -20.08 -18.99 33.56
N ASP A 5 -21.04 -19.73 33.02
CA ASP A 5 -21.47 -20.98 33.65
C ASP A 5 -20.36 -22.04 33.58
N ALA A 6 -20.57 -23.15 34.30
CA ALA A 6 -19.58 -24.22 34.40
C ALA A 6 -19.25 -24.85 33.04
N SER A 7 -20.25 -25.07 32.18
CA SER A 7 -20.03 -25.68 30.88
C SER A 7 -19.20 -24.78 29.95
N ILE A 8 -19.44 -23.47 29.99
CA ILE A 8 -18.66 -22.48 29.25
C ILE A 8 -17.23 -22.40 29.82
N SER A 9 -17.07 -22.44 31.15
CA SER A 9 -15.76 -22.41 31.80
C SER A 9 -14.92 -23.65 31.47
N ASP A 10 -15.54 -24.82 31.42
CA ASP A 10 -14.90 -26.07 31.03
C ASP A 10 -14.50 -26.05 29.54
N ASN A 11 -15.38 -25.55 28.66
CA ASN A 11 -15.07 -25.38 27.24
C ASN A 11 -13.93 -24.38 26.99
N ILE A 12 -13.87 -23.27 27.75
CA ILE A 12 -12.75 -22.32 27.70
C ILE A 12 -11.46 -23.01 28.12
N THR A 13 -11.48 -23.76 29.23
CA THR A 13 -10.29 -24.48 29.72
C THR A 13 -9.81 -25.52 28.72
N LYS A 14 -10.74 -26.27 28.12
CA LYS A 14 -10.41 -27.22 27.05
C LYS A 14 -9.80 -26.50 25.85
N SER A 15 -10.45 -25.44 25.35
CA SER A 15 -9.99 -24.66 24.19
C SER A 15 -8.60 -24.03 24.40
N LEU A 16 -8.31 -23.49 25.59
CA LEU A 16 -6.99 -22.92 25.92
C LEU A 16 -5.86 -23.97 25.90
N ASN A 17 -6.20 -25.24 26.13
CA ASN A 17 -5.26 -26.37 26.18
C ASN A 17 -5.25 -27.23 24.90
N GLU A 18 -6.12 -26.96 23.92
CA GLU A 18 -6.18 -27.70 22.65
C GLU A 18 -4.91 -27.54 21.81
N ILE A 19 -4.25 -26.38 21.91
CA ILE A 19 -2.98 -26.07 21.25
C ILE A 19 -2.06 -25.42 22.29
N PRO A 20 -0.75 -25.74 22.34
CA PRO A 20 0.20 -25.00 23.16
C PRO A 20 0.19 -23.50 22.79
N HIS A 21 0.06 -22.61 23.77
CA HIS A 21 -0.03 -21.16 23.54
C HIS A 21 1.15 -20.41 24.19
N PRO A 22 2.00 -19.72 23.40
CA PRO A 22 2.05 -19.75 21.93
C PRO A 22 2.65 -21.08 21.44
N SER A 23 2.20 -21.57 20.27
CA SER A 23 2.70 -22.82 19.69
C SER A 23 4.15 -22.69 19.19
N LEU A 24 4.58 -21.45 18.94
CA LEU A 24 5.95 -21.07 18.64
C LEU A 24 6.29 -19.77 19.40
N PRO A 25 7.48 -19.67 20.02
CA PRO A 25 7.90 -18.45 20.70
C PRO A 25 8.05 -17.27 19.73
N LYS A 26 7.95 -16.05 20.27
CA LYS A 26 8.25 -14.82 19.52
C LYS A 26 9.67 -14.91 18.95
N GLY A 27 9.82 -14.66 17.66
CA GLY A 27 11.10 -14.77 16.94
C GLY A 27 11.32 -16.10 16.24
N SER A 28 10.43 -17.08 16.40
CA SER A 28 10.44 -18.28 15.56
C SER A 28 10.18 -17.93 14.09
N ASN A 29 10.93 -18.57 13.20
CA ASN A 29 10.70 -18.49 11.77
C ASN A 29 9.68 -19.58 11.36
N ILE A 30 8.63 -19.18 10.64
CA ILE A 30 7.60 -20.08 10.10
C ILE A 30 7.69 -20.24 8.57
N TYR A 31 8.73 -19.68 7.95
CA TYR A 31 8.90 -19.64 6.50
C TYR A 31 10.25 -20.22 6.05
N GLY A 32 10.27 -20.81 4.86
CA GLY A 32 11.52 -21.14 4.17
C GLY A 32 12.20 -19.87 3.64
N GLY A 33 13.54 -19.86 3.60
CA GLY A 33 14.34 -18.71 3.13
C GLY A 33 14.83 -18.81 1.69
N THR A 34 14.46 -19.86 0.95
CA THR A 34 15.01 -20.14 -0.39
C THR A 34 14.52 -19.13 -1.41
N LYS A 35 15.44 -18.32 -1.95
CA LYS A 35 15.15 -17.43 -3.09
C LYS A 35 15.12 -18.24 -4.39
N ILE A 36 14.02 -18.13 -5.14
CA ILE A 36 13.83 -18.90 -6.39
C ILE A 36 14.45 -18.21 -7.60
N PHE A 37 14.33 -16.87 -7.70
CA PHE A 37 14.82 -16.10 -8.83
C PHE A 37 16.06 -15.26 -8.46
N PRO A 38 16.95 -14.95 -9.44
CA PRO A 38 18.02 -13.98 -9.24
C PRO A 38 17.53 -12.62 -8.73
N ASP A 39 18.44 -11.81 -8.17
CA ASP A 39 18.10 -10.41 -7.89
C ASP A 39 18.26 -9.52 -9.12
N TYR A 40 17.29 -9.59 -10.04
CA TYR A 40 17.29 -8.73 -11.23
C TYR A 40 17.36 -7.25 -10.84
N GLN A 41 18.30 -6.53 -11.43
CA GLN A 41 18.35 -5.07 -11.41
C GLN A 41 17.77 -4.56 -12.73
N ALA A 42 17.45 -3.28 -12.81
CA ALA A 42 17.07 -2.66 -14.07
C ALA A 42 18.22 -2.73 -15.08
N GLU A 43 17.87 -2.98 -16.33
CA GLU A 43 18.72 -2.69 -17.48
C GLU A 43 18.57 -1.20 -17.89
N ASP A 44 19.44 -0.73 -18.80
CA ASP A 44 19.53 0.68 -19.17
C ASP A 44 18.19 1.24 -19.69
N GLY A 45 17.53 2.05 -18.86
CA GLY A 45 16.30 2.76 -19.20
C GLY A 45 14.99 2.02 -18.90
N GLU A 46 15.04 0.88 -18.22
CA GLU A 46 13.81 0.16 -17.87
C GLU A 46 12.90 0.95 -16.93
N THR A 47 11.59 0.79 -17.13
CA THR A 47 10.57 1.56 -16.43
C THR A 47 9.55 0.63 -15.75
N TYR A 48 9.08 1.02 -14.56
CA TYR A 48 8.04 0.36 -13.81
C TYR A 48 6.89 1.33 -13.58
N PHE A 49 5.68 0.92 -13.91
CA PHE A 49 4.48 1.73 -13.71
C PHE A 49 3.42 0.91 -12.99
N THR A 50 2.85 1.45 -11.90
CA THR A 50 1.77 0.77 -11.19
C THR A 50 0.55 1.66 -11.02
N LEU A 51 -0.62 1.09 -11.34
CA LEU A 51 -1.93 1.69 -11.14
C LEU A 51 -2.55 1.14 -9.85
N VAL A 52 -3.09 2.03 -9.02
CA VAL A 52 -3.67 1.66 -7.72
C VAL A 52 -5.07 2.21 -7.58
N HIS A 53 -6.06 1.32 -7.61
CA HIS A 53 -7.47 1.67 -7.42
C HIS A 53 -7.93 1.57 -5.96
N GLY A 54 -7.21 0.80 -5.14
CA GLY A 54 -7.62 0.47 -3.79
C GLY A 54 -7.41 1.57 -2.75
N ILE A 55 -8.39 1.79 -1.88
CA ILE A 55 -8.27 2.68 -0.70
C ILE A 55 -7.48 2.03 0.45
N ALA A 56 -6.86 2.86 1.29
CA ALA A 56 -6.10 2.47 2.46
C ALA A 56 -6.95 1.64 3.43
N HIS A 57 -6.32 0.67 4.09
CA HIS A 57 -6.90 -0.23 5.10
C HIS A 57 -8.00 -1.19 4.63
N GLU A 58 -8.67 -0.94 3.50
CA GLU A 58 -9.61 -1.90 2.92
C GLU A 58 -8.90 -3.02 2.16
N SER A 59 -7.70 -2.77 1.64
CA SER A 59 -6.84 -3.88 1.23
C SER A 59 -5.35 -3.56 1.32
N SER A 60 -4.62 -4.61 1.69
CA SER A 60 -3.17 -4.59 1.76
C SER A 60 -2.52 -4.44 0.39
N VAL A 61 -3.26 -4.65 -0.72
CA VAL A 61 -2.68 -4.58 -2.08
C VAL A 61 -2.20 -3.18 -2.41
N SER A 62 -2.85 -2.14 -1.90
CA SER A 62 -2.44 -0.75 -2.10
C SER A 62 -1.10 -0.47 -1.43
N PHE A 63 -0.93 -0.97 -0.20
CA PHE A 63 0.33 -0.86 0.53
C PHE A 63 1.44 -1.67 -0.16
N VAL A 64 1.15 -2.91 -0.55
CA VAL A 64 2.10 -3.77 -1.28
C VAL A 64 2.48 -3.16 -2.62
N ALA A 65 1.57 -2.49 -3.34
CA ALA A 65 1.88 -1.82 -4.59
C ALA A 65 2.92 -0.70 -4.41
N VAL A 66 2.82 0.09 -3.34
CA VAL A 66 3.83 1.10 -3.00
C VAL A 66 5.17 0.45 -2.67
N LEU A 67 5.17 -0.65 -1.90
CA LEU A 67 6.40 -1.39 -1.60
C LEU A 67 7.05 -1.99 -2.85
N GLN A 68 6.24 -2.50 -3.79
CA GLN A 68 6.74 -3.04 -5.07
C GLN A 68 7.33 -1.94 -5.94
N ALA A 69 6.65 -0.79 -6.07
CA ALA A 69 7.18 0.36 -6.79
C ALA A 69 8.48 0.88 -6.17
N THR A 70 8.54 0.97 -4.85
CA THR A 70 9.77 1.35 -4.11
C THR A 70 10.90 0.36 -4.35
N ARG A 71 10.59 -0.94 -4.37
CA ARG A 71 11.58 -1.97 -4.68
C ARG A 71 12.05 -1.90 -6.15
N ALA A 72 11.17 -1.59 -7.10
CA ALA A 72 11.56 -1.38 -8.49
C ALA A 72 12.47 -0.15 -8.62
N LEU A 73 12.12 0.96 -7.98
CA LEU A 73 12.93 2.18 -7.95
C LEU A 73 14.34 1.90 -7.42
N ARG A 74 14.44 1.22 -6.27
CA ARG A 74 15.74 0.83 -5.67
C ARG A 74 16.55 -0.16 -6.50
N LYS A 75 15.93 -0.82 -7.49
CA LYS A 75 16.60 -1.69 -8.47
C LYS A 75 17.08 -0.93 -9.70
N GLY A 76 16.85 0.37 -9.78
CA GLY A 76 17.26 1.23 -10.90
C GLY A 76 16.18 1.48 -11.94
N PHE A 77 14.96 0.96 -11.77
CA PHE A 77 13.86 1.25 -12.70
C PHE A 77 13.42 2.70 -12.51
N GLU A 78 13.17 3.42 -13.60
CA GLU A 78 12.33 4.61 -13.51
C GLU A 78 10.94 4.15 -13.03
N SER A 79 10.46 4.68 -11.91
CA SER A 79 9.28 4.14 -11.25
C SER A 79 8.22 5.19 -11.02
N ALA A 80 6.98 4.88 -11.40
CA ALA A 80 5.83 5.73 -11.17
C ALA A 80 4.61 4.96 -10.63
N ILE A 81 3.84 5.63 -9.79
CA ILE A 81 2.59 5.15 -9.19
C ILE A 81 1.47 6.11 -9.62
N TYR A 82 0.33 5.57 -10.04
CA TYR A 82 -0.86 6.37 -10.32
C TYR A 82 -2.04 5.87 -9.48
N PHE A 83 -2.49 6.70 -8.55
CA PHE A 83 -3.70 6.48 -7.76
C PHE A 83 -4.93 7.05 -8.45
N TYR A 84 -5.97 6.25 -8.59
CA TYR A 84 -7.23 6.64 -9.22
C TYR A 84 -8.42 5.94 -8.55
N GLY A 85 -9.65 6.39 -8.86
CA GLY A 85 -10.84 5.94 -8.13
C GLY A 85 -10.71 6.20 -6.62
N PRO A 86 -11.18 5.28 -5.75
CA PRO A 86 -11.01 5.37 -4.30
C PRO A 86 -9.55 5.45 -3.85
N GLY A 87 -8.63 4.86 -4.61
CA GLY A 87 -7.20 4.87 -4.32
C GLY A 87 -6.60 6.28 -4.27
N ALA A 88 -7.23 7.28 -4.90
CA ALA A 88 -6.80 8.68 -4.83
C ALA A 88 -6.70 9.20 -3.38
N ILE A 89 -7.52 8.66 -2.47
CA ILE A 89 -7.56 9.07 -1.05
C ILE A 89 -6.30 8.63 -0.30
N ASN A 90 -5.54 7.67 -0.82
CA ASN A 90 -4.25 7.27 -0.26
C ASN A 90 -3.20 8.38 -0.34
N CYS A 91 -3.40 9.34 -1.24
CA CYS A 91 -2.49 10.45 -1.45
C CYS A 91 -2.73 11.62 -0.49
N LEU A 92 -3.74 11.57 0.39
CA LEU A 92 -4.05 12.67 1.29
C LEU A 92 -3.14 12.64 2.53
N ALA A 93 -2.38 13.71 2.75
CA ALA A 93 -1.59 13.94 3.96
C ALA A 93 -2.45 14.19 5.20
N THR A 94 -3.69 14.62 5.01
CA THR A 94 -4.59 15.01 6.10
C THR A 94 -5.43 13.89 6.68
N ARG A 95 -5.34 12.67 6.13
CA ARG A 95 -5.94 11.48 6.73
C ARG A 95 -5.41 11.32 8.15
N GLY A 96 -6.26 11.08 9.15
CA GLY A 96 -5.83 10.92 10.54
C GLY A 96 -6.90 11.18 11.58
N PHE A 97 -6.60 10.83 12.84
CA PHE A 97 -7.47 11.03 14.00
C PHE A 97 -6.64 11.17 15.30
N PRO A 98 -7.02 12.08 16.25
CA PRO A 98 -8.12 13.04 16.16
C PRO A 98 -7.78 14.32 15.40
N LYS A 99 -6.52 14.47 14.95
CA LYS A 99 -6.05 15.59 14.13
C LYS A 99 -5.63 15.10 12.75
N THR A 100 -5.60 16.03 11.80
CA THR A 100 -5.06 15.78 10.46
C THR A 100 -3.64 15.25 10.54
N GLY A 101 -3.37 14.11 9.89
CA GLY A 101 -2.05 13.47 9.87
C GLY A 101 -1.71 12.61 11.10
N ASP A 102 -2.45 12.72 12.20
CA ASP A 102 -2.22 11.87 13.38
C ASP A 102 -2.71 10.44 13.12
N SER A 103 -1.99 9.45 13.65
CA SER A 103 -2.47 8.06 13.65
C SER A 103 -3.41 7.83 14.85
N GLY A 104 -4.67 7.49 14.59
CA GLY A 104 -5.64 6.99 15.55
C GLY A 104 -5.35 5.55 16.02
N PHE A 105 -4.57 4.77 15.27
CA PHE A 105 -4.05 3.47 15.70
C PHE A 105 -2.66 3.17 15.07
N PRO A 106 -1.85 2.27 15.68
CA PRO A 106 -0.54 1.91 15.13
C PRO A 106 -0.66 1.36 13.70
N GLY A 107 0.02 2.03 12.75
CA GLY A 107 0.07 1.63 11.34
C GLY A 107 -0.91 2.35 10.42
N GLU A 108 -1.77 3.26 10.92
CA GLU A 108 -2.73 3.99 10.08
C GLU A 108 -2.07 4.75 8.90
N GLN A 109 -0.88 5.30 9.11
CA GLN A 109 -0.13 6.10 8.12
C GLN A 109 0.88 5.30 7.29
N ASN A 110 0.89 3.97 7.39
CA ASN A 110 1.88 3.14 6.70
C ASN A 110 2.00 3.42 5.18
N ILE A 111 0.88 3.63 4.49
CA ILE A 111 0.86 4.00 3.07
C ILE A 111 1.42 5.40 2.85
N ASN A 112 1.00 6.39 3.66
CA ASN A 112 1.48 7.77 3.58
C ASN A 112 3.00 7.84 3.78
N ASP A 113 3.51 7.19 4.82
CA ASP A 113 4.94 7.15 5.13
C ASP A 113 5.74 6.46 4.02
N SER A 114 5.17 5.40 3.42
CA SER A 114 5.79 4.70 2.29
C SER A 114 5.78 5.53 1.01
N LEU A 115 4.72 6.30 0.75
CA LEU A 115 4.66 7.23 -0.38
C LEU A 115 5.66 8.37 -0.22
N ALA A 116 5.76 8.95 0.98
CA ALA A 116 6.76 9.97 1.28
C ALA A 116 8.19 9.44 1.05
N THR A 117 8.45 8.19 1.48
CA THR A 117 9.73 7.51 1.22
C THR A 117 9.98 7.32 -0.27
N PHE A 118 8.98 6.82 -1.01
CA PHE A 118 9.09 6.61 -2.46
C PHE A 118 9.38 7.91 -3.23
N ILE A 119 8.69 9.00 -2.87
CA ILE A 119 8.90 10.33 -3.46
C ILE A 119 10.31 10.86 -3.11
N ALA A 120 10.73 10.75 -1.84
CA ALA A 120 12.05 11.20 -1.40
C ALA A 120 13.20 10.44 -2.10
N GLU A 121 12.97 9.21 -2.54
CA GLU A 121 13.92 8.40 -3.30
C GLU A 121 13.87 8.67 -4.83
N GLY A 122 13.03 9.61 -5.29
CA GLY A 122 12.93 10.03 -6.70
C GLY A 122 11.81 9.36 -7.49
N GLY A 123 10.92 8.61 -6.83
CA GLY A 123 9.75 8.02 -7.44
C GLY A 123 8.68 9.08 -7.79
N THR A 124 7.93 8.84 -8.87
CA THR A 124 6.85 9.75 -9.32
C THR A 124 5.49 9.25 -8.86
N VAL A 125 4.67 10.10 -8.26
CA VAL A 125 3.31 9.75 -7.82
C VAL A 125 2.28 10.67 -8.46
N PHE A 126 1.32 10.08 -9.17
CA PHE A 126 0.15 10.76 -9.72
C PHE A 126 -1.11 10.46 -8.90
N CYS A 127 -2.00 11.43 -8.79
CA CYS A 127 -3.29 11.30 -8.13
C CYS A 127 -4.42 11.84 -9.02
N CYS A 128 -5.44 11.01 -9.28
CA CYS A 128 -6.57 11.40 -10.11
C CYS A 128 -7.45 12.45 -9.41
N ARG A 129 -7.58 13.64 -10.02
CA ARG A 129 -8.49 14.71 -9.55
C ARG A 129 -9.95 14.26 -9.46
N PHE A 130 -10.41 13.41 -10.38
CA PHE A 130 -11.77 12.91 -10.34
C PHE A 130 -11.98 11.93 -9.17
N GLY A 131 -10.97 11.12 -8.83
CA GLY A 131 -10.99 10.30 -7.63
C GLY A 131 -11.08 11.15 -6.36
N LEU A 132 -10.29 12.22 -6.25
CA LEU A 132 -10.39 13.17 -5.15
C LEU A 132 -11.79 13.78 -5.05
N ALA A 133 -12.33 14.27 -6.17
CA ALA A 133 -13.64 14.92 -6.20
C ALA A 133 -14.79 14.00 -5.76
N LEU A 134 -14.77 12.73 -6.18
CA LEU A 134 -15.81 11.76 -5.82
C LEU A 134 -15.81 11.38 -4.33
N HIS A 135 -14.67 11.53 -3.67
CA HIS A 135 -14.46 11.13 -2.28
C HIS A 135 -14.19 12.30 -1.33
N GLY A 136 -14.40 13.54 -1.79
CA GLY A 136 -14.29 14.75 -0.98
C GLY A 136 -12.85 15.14 -0.59
N GLY A 137 -11.83 14.64 -1.30
CA GLY A 137 -10.44 15.07 -1.15
C GLY A 137 -10.15 16.37 -1.89
N ARG A 138 -9.19 17.17 -1.39
CA ARG A 138 -8.76 18.42 -2.01
C ARG A 138 -7.29 18.35 -2.41
N GLU A 139 -6.89 19.12 -3.42
CA GLU A 139 -5.49 19.11 -3.89
C GLU A 139 -4.52 19.67 -2.84
N GLU A 140 -4.94 20.65 -2.04
CA GLU A 140 -4.13 21.19 -0.94
C GLU A 140 -3.90 20.20 0.22
N ASP A 141 -4.65 19.10 0.24
CA ASP A 141 -4.54 18.04 1.25
C ASP A 141 -3.58 16.92 0.81
N LEU A 142 -3.00 16.99 -0.39
CA LEU A 142 -2.11 15.96 -0.91
C LEU A 142 -0.76 15.93 -0.18
N ILE A 143 -0.18 14.72 -0.08
CA ILE A 143 1.21 14.53 0.32
C ILE A 143 2.12 15.34 -0.60
N GLU A 144 3.07 16.06 -0.02
CA GLU A 144 4.05 16.86 -0.78
C GLU A 144 4.77 15.99 -1.82
N GLY A 145 4.82 16.48 -3.06
CA GLY A 145 5.40 15.78 -4.20
C GLY A 145 4.42 14.90 -4.99
N VAL A 146 3.19 14.67 -4.51
CA VAL A 146 2.14 14.04 -5.31
C VAL A 146 1.62 15.01 -6.39
N ILE A 147 1.49 14.51 -7.61
CA ILE A 147 1.08 15.29 -8.78
C ILE A 147 -0.41 15.04 -9.07
N PRO A 148 -1.31 16.04 -8.85
CA PRO A 148 -2.71 15.91 -9.22
C PRO A 148 -2.87 15.94 -10.75
N ALA A 149 -3.58 14.94 -11.28
CA ALA A 149 -3.71 14.68 -12.72
C ALA A 149 -5.18 14.69 -13.17
N HIS A 150 -5.42 15.08 -14.42
CA HIS A 150 -6.76 15.05 -15.02
C HIS A 150 -7.22 13.59 -15.18
N PRO A 151 -8.52 13.25 -15.07
CA PRO A 151 -8.99 11.87 -15.22
C PRO A 151 -8.61 11.20 -16.55
N LEU A 152 -8.47 11.98 -17.62
CA LEU A 152 -8.02 11.47 -18.92
C LEU A 152 -6.54 11.06 -18.93
N ASP A 153 -5.72 11.63 -18.04
CA ASP A 153 -4.30 11.30 -17.93
C ASP A 153 -4.07 9.86 -17.46
N VAL A 154 -5.07 9.19 -16.86
CA VAL A 154 -4.96 7.77 -16.51
C VAL A 154 -4.66 6.95 -17.77
N GLN A 155 -5.43 7.17 -18.84
CA GLN A 155 -5.26 6.44 -20.10
C GLN A 155 -3.97 6.85 -20.82
N ASP A 156 -3.64 8.14 -20.81
CA ASP A 156 -2.43 8.64 -21.46
C ASP A 156 -1.15 8.22 -20.73
N ALA A 157 -1.18 8.10 -19.39
CA ALA A 157 -0.08 7.54 -18.62
C ALA A 157 0.18 6.08 -18.98
N VAL A 158 -0.87 5.26 -19.13
CA VAL A 158 -0.74 3.87 -19.59
C VAL A 158 -0.09 3.82 -20.97
N ILE A 159 -0.53 4.66 -21.92
CA ILE A 159 0.07 4.73 -23.26
C ILE A 159 1.53 5.18 -23.19
N HIS A 160 1.83 6.20 -22.38
CA HIS A 160 3.18 6.74 -22.21
C HIS A 160 4.14 5.66 -21.68
N TYR A 161 3.79 5.01 -20.58
CA TYR A 161 4.63 3.99 -19.96
C TYR A 161 4.71 2.71 -20.82
N ALA A 162 3.64 2.33 -21.51
CA ALA A 162 3.68 1.23 -22.46
C ALA A 162 4.66 1.50 -23.61
N ARG A 163 4.72 2.73 -24.13
CA ARG A 163 5.68 3.14 -25.18
C ARG A 163 7.13 3.15 -24.68
N LYS A 164 7.36 3.27 -23.38
CA LYS A 164 8.67 3.11 -22.74
C LYS A 164 9.05 1.65 -22.50
N GLY A 165 8.19 0.69 -22.87
CA GLY A 165 8.40 -0.72 -22.58
C GLY A 165 8.25 -1.03 -21.08
N ALA A 166 7.50 -0.22 -20.33
CA ALA A 166 7.40 -0.39 -18.89
C ALA A 166 6.76 -1.72 -18.50
N ILE A 167 7.21 -2.27 -17.37
CA ILE A 167 6.44 -3.27 -16.63
C ILE A 167 5.25 -2.53 -16.00
N ILE A 168 4.04 -2.81 -16.50
CA ILE A 168 2.81 -2.19 -16.01
C ILE A 168 2.06 -3.16 -15.09
N ASN A 169 1.89 -2.77 -13.84
CA ASN A 169 1.06 -3.46 -12.87
C ASN A 169 -0.23 -2.68 -12.61
N SER A 170 -1.34 -3.36 -12.37
CA SER A 170 -2.59 -2.71 -11.97
C SER A 170 -3.21 -3.47 -10.82
N THR A 171 -3.49 -2.76 -9.74
CA THR A 171 -4.04 -3.33 -8.51
C THR A 171 -5.45 -2.81 -8.25
N TYR A 172 -6.36 -3.73 -7.95
CA TYR A 172 -7.77 -3.48 -7.70
C TYR A 172 -8.20 -4.16 -6.40
N MET A 173 -9.27 -3.65 -5.81
CA MET A 173 -10.02 -4.35 -4.76
C MET A 173 -11.11 -5.17 -5.43
N VAL A 174 -11.37 -6.38 -4.92
CA VAL A 174 -12.55 -7.20 -5.30
C VAL A 174 -13.57 -7.10 -4.18
#